data_AF-A0A137Q585-F1
#
_entry.id   AF-A0A137Q585-F1
#
_cell.length_a   1.000
_cell.length_b   1.000
_cell.length_c   1.000
_cell.angle_alpha   90.00
_cell.angle_beta   90.00
_cell.angle_gamma   90.00
#
_symmetry.space_group_name_H-M   'P 1'
#
loop_
_entity.id
_entity.type
_entity.pdbx_description
1 polymer ?
#
loop_
_entity_poly.entity_id
_entity_poly.type
_entity_poly.pdbx_seq_one_letter_code
_entity_poly.pdbx_strand_id
1 'polypeptide(L)'
;MGNPTLFSGFTPIPVTYSKTATHYIYARSHLSNNKKNDDALPSGRTLFLVNVPPDATERDLIQLFKNSGTVERVVFSTDNVQELGHDSGDDDETEEEDGKENGEDMEVEGEKQRKRRKVSKEDIPKVAPLPFVPLRTLRMTGGSAHIVFLDSSSHDRAVNTLSKSRPWPTTEEPIGVAHHLALYDSLRPPLDAVQEHADTYIEVYEYELAKNKQKSQYKKGEAIVDEDGFTLVTRGGAYGQTLGGGVGVASKKFQQTGQTRTRNNKKEKKEKEGFYAFQKAEKQRKEILDLKRKWEEDKAKVEKLKASRRFKPY
;
A
#
# COMPACT_ATOMS: atom_id res chain seq x y z
N MET A 1 51.46 -37.34 -5.59
CA MET A 1 50.81 -36.11 -5.10
C MET A 1 49.43 -36.50 -4.64
N GLY A 2 49.14 -36.44 -3.34
CA GLY A 2 47.89 -36.94 -2.76
C GLY A 2 46.70 -36.11 -3.23
N ASN A 3 45.62 -36.79 -3.61
CA ASN A 3 44.34 -36.13 -3.89
C ASN A 3 43.96 -35.28 -2.67
N PRO A 4 43.60 -33.99 -2.85
CA PRO A 4 43.12 -33.16 -1.74
C PRO A 4 41.95 -33.91 -1.10
N THR A 5 42.04 -34.15 0.20
CA THR A 5 41.08 -34.97 0.95
C THR A 5 39.66 -34.42 0.75
N LEU A 6 38.86 -35.09 -0.10
CA LEU A 6 37.46 -34.76 -0.29
C LEU A 6 36.72 -35.05 1.02
N PHE A 7 36.19 -34.01 1.66
CA PHE A 7 35.27 -34.20 2.78
C PHE A 7 33.84 -34.18 2.20
N SER A 8 33.22 -35.34 2.02
CA SER A 8 31.83 -35.44 1.51
C SER A 8 31.58 -34.68 0.19
N GLY A 9 32.49 -34.79 -0.79
CA GLY A 9 32.34 -34.08 -2.08
C GLY A 9 32.90 -32.66 -2.12
N PHE A 10 33.34 -32.11 -0.97
CA PHE A 10 33.94 -30.78 -0.91
C PHE A 10 35.47 -30.82 -1.03
N THR A 11 36.00 -29.93 -1.85
CA THR A 11 37.45 -29.67 -2.00
C THR A 11 37.83 -28.42 -1.21
N PRO A 12 38.82 -28.50 -0.30
CA PRO A 12 39.29 -27.32 0.41
C PRO A 12 40.12 -26.41 -0.50
N ILE A 13 39.82 -25.11 -0.46
CA ILE A 13 40.57 -24.02 -1.09
C ILE A 13 41.28 -23.23 0.01
N PRO A 14 42.62 -23.36 0.14
CA PRO A 14 43.38 -22.57 1.09
C PRO A 14 43.57 -21.14 0.58
N VAL A 15 42.99 -20.18 1.28
CA VAL A 15 43.09 -18.75 1.00
C VAL A 15 44.00 -18.07 2.03
N THR A 16 45.05 -17.37 1.59
CA THR A 16 45.96 -16.63 2.47
C THR A 16 45.52 -15.18 2.64
N TYR A 17 45.20 -14.77 3.86
CA TYR A 17 44.89 -13.38 4.22
C TYR A 17 46.14 -12.60 4.61
N SER A 18 47.05 -13.26 5.32
CA SER A 18 48.32 -12.71 5.75
C SER A 18 49.38 -13.80 5.74
N LYS A 19 50.63 -13.45 6.05
CA LYS A 19 51.72 -14.43 6.18
C LYS A 19 51.45 -15.49 7.27
N THR A 20 50.55 -15.20 8.22
CA THR A 20 50.28 -16.04 9.39
C THR A 20 48.86 -16.59 9.42
N ALA A 21 47.95 -16.12 8.57
CA ALA A 21 46.54 -16.48 8.60
C ALA A 21 46.08 -17.05 7.25
N THR A 22 45.64 -18.31 7.29
CA THR A 22 45.02 -19.04 6.18
C THR A 22 43.57 -19.38 6.52
N HIS A 23 42.65 -18.99 5.65
CA HIS A 23 41.25 -19.36 5.72
C HIS A 23 40.95 -20.48 4.73
N TYR A 24 40.12 -21.45 5.09
CA TYR A 24 39.75 -22.56 4.21
C TYR A 24 38.31 -22.41 3.75
N ILE A 25 38.13 -22.24 2.44
CA ILE A 25 36.82 -22.26 1.79
C ILE A 25 36.59 -23.67 1.24
N TYR A 26 35.39 -24.20 1.39
CA TYR A 26 35.07 -25.54 0.89
C TYR A 26 34.19 -25.42 -0.34
N ALA A 27 34.60 -26.05 -1.45
CA ALA A 27 33.93 -25.92 -2.73
C ALA A 27 33.48 -27.27 -3.28
N ARG A 28 32.30 -27.31 -3.88
CA ARG A 28 31.80 -28.47 -4.64
C ARG A 28 31.02 -28.00 -5.87
N SER A 29 30.92 -28.85 -6.89
CA SER A 29 30.00 -28.61 -8.00
C SER A 29 28.57 -28.54 -7.46
N HIS A 30 27.80 -27.54 -7.90
CA HIS A 30 26.37 -27.49 -7.59
C HIS A 30 25.63 -28.55 -8.42
N LEU A 31 24.62 -29.15 -7.80
CA LEU A 31 23.71 -30.10 -8.43
C LEU A 31 22.29 -29.55 -8.25
N SER A 32 21.64 -29.12 -9.32
CA SER A 32 20.23 -28.76 -9.26
C SER A 32 19.39 -30.03 -9.35
N ASN A 33 18.47 -30.22 -8.39
CA ASN A 33 17.52 -31.34 -8.42
C ASN A 33 16.16 -30.94 -9.03
N ASN A 34 15.96 -29.64 -9.29
CA ASN A 34 14.68 -29.06 -9.73
C ASN A 34 14.87 -28.21 -10.99
N LYS A 35 14.07 -28.43 -12.03
CA LYS A 35 14.15 -27.68 -13.30
C LYS A 35 14.04 -26.16 -13.11
N LYS A 36 13.17 -25.67 -12.21
CA LYS A 36 13.04 -24.24 -11.89
C LYS A 36 14.30 -23.62 -11.28
N ASN A 37 15.04 -24.40 -10.49
CA ASN A 37 16.30 -23.95 -9.90
C ASN A 37 17.45 -24.02 -10.89
N ASP A 38 17.33 -24.77 -11.99
CA ASP A 38 18.38 -24.89 -13.01
C ASP A 38 18.48 -23.61 -13.86
N ASP A 39 17.36 -22.89 -14.07
CA ASP A 39 17.38 -21.57 -14.73
C ASP A 39 18.08 -20.51 -13.86
N ALA A 40 17.95 -20.60 -12.53
CA ALA A 40 18.61 -19.70 -11.59
C ALA A 40 20.07 -20.11 -11.26
N LEU A 41 20.32 -21.41 -11.13
CA LEU A 41 21.60 -21.98 -10.73
C LEU A 41 21.90 -23.18 -11.65
N PRO A 42 22.38 -22.92 -12.88
CA PRO A 42 22.56 -23.96 -13.88
C PRO A 42 23.58 -25.00 -13.44
N SER A 43 23.16 -26.27 -13.50
CA SER A 43 24.00 -27.42 -13.20
C SER A 43 25.18 -27.51 -14.17
N GLY A 44 26.38 -27.81 -13.67
CA GLY A 44 27.60 -27.85 -14.48
C GLY A 44 28.21 -26.48 -14.84
N ARG A 45 27.55 -25.38 -14.46
CA ARG A 45 28.11 -24.01 -14.53
C ARG A 45 28.20 -23.34 -13.16
N THR A 46 27.60 -23.93 -12.13
CA THR A 46 27.53 -23.35 -10.80
C THR A 46 28.44 -24.08 -9.81
N LEU A 47 29.26 -23.34 -9.08
CA LEU A 47 30.11 -23.83 -7.99
C LEU A 47 29.53 -23.40 -6.65
N PHE A 48 29.30 -24.36 -5.75
CA PHE A 48 28.84 -24.11 -4.39
C PHE A 48 30.02 -23.98 -3.44
N LEU A 49 30.07 -22.87 -2.71
CA LEU A 49 31.08 -22.53 -1.71
C LEU A 49 30.46 -22.50 -0.32
N VAL A 50 31.21 -22.98 0.66
CA VAL A 50 30.88 -22.97 2.08
C VAL A 50 32.05 -22.40 2.86
N ASN A 51 31.74 -21.80 4.02
CA ASN A 51 32.71 -21.09 4.83
C ASN A 51 33.33 -19.92 4.05
N VAL A 52 32.49 -19.20 3.32
CA VAL A 52 32.90 -17.96 2.66
C VAL A 52 33.19 -16.93 3.74
N PRO A 53 34.31 -16.18 3.64
CA PRO A 53 34.64 -15.14 4.61
C PRO A 53 33.55 -14.08 4.76
N PRO A 54 33.38 -13.50 5.96
CA PRO A 54 32.35 -12.50 6.22
C PRO A 54 32.58 -11.21 5.42
N ASP A 55 33.82 -10.90 5.07
CA ASP A 55 34.20 -9.73 4.29
C ASP A 55 34.16 -9.97 2.77
N ALA A 56 33.72 -11.15 2.31
CA ALA A 56 33.72 -11.51 0.90
C ALA A 56 32.65 -10.75 0.10
N THR A 57 33.11 -9.95 -0.85
CA THR A 57 32.25 -9.33 -1.86
C THR A 57 32.19 -10.17 -3.13
N GLU A 58 31.21 -9.88 -4.00
CA GLU A 58 31.15 -10.46 -5.33
C GLU A 58 32.45 -10.21 -6.11
N ARG A 59 33.02 -9.01 -6.01
CA ARG A 59 34.27 -8.64 -6.67
C ARG A 59 35.44 -9.52 -6.21
N ASP A 60 35.55 -9.76 -4.90
CA ASP A 60 36.63 -10.59 -4.36
C ASP A 60 36.53 -12.03 -4.86
N LEU A 61 35.32 -12.59 -4.90
CA LEU A 61 35.09 -13.95 -5.42
C LEU A 61 35.36 -14.02 -6.93
N ILE A 62 34.97 -13.01 -7.71
CA ILE A 62 35.31 -12.93 -9.13
C ILE A 62 36.84 -12.88 -9.32
N GLN A 63 37.55 -12.08 -8.53
CA GLN A 63 39.01 -12.01 -8.59
C GLN A 63 39.69 -13.32 -8.18
N LEU A 64 39.17 -14.02 -7.17
CA LEU A 64 39.67 -15.31 -6.72
C LEU A 64 39.61 -16.39 -7.82
N PHE A 65 38.52 -16.37 -8.61
CA PHE A 65 38.27 -17.33 -9.70
C PHE A 65 38.62 -16.82 -11.11
N LYS A 66 39.22 -15.63 -11.23
CA LYS A 66 39.61 -15.02 -12.51
C LYS A 66 40.47 -15.93 -13.40
N ASN A 67 41.37 -16.71 -12.80
CA ASN A 67 42.23 -17.64 -13.53
C ASN A 67 41.48 -18.87 -14.09
N SER A 68 40.28 -19.14 -13.59
CA SER A 68 39.46 -20.28 -13.98
C SER A 68 38.50 -19.94 -15.12
N GLY A 69 38.06 -18.68 -15.21
CA GLY A 69 37.28 -18.15 -16.33
C GLY A 69 36.42 -16.94 -15.94
N THR A 70 35.49 -16.56 -16.82
CA THR A 70 34.56 -15.45 -16.60
C THR A 70 33.40 -15.90 -15.71
N VAL A 71 33.19 -15.19 -14.61
CA VAL A 71 32.04 -15.36 -13.72
C VAL A 71 30.88 -14.49 -14.24
N GLU A 72 29.69 -15.07 -14.33
CA GLU A 72 28.47 -14.39 -14.75
C GLU A 72 27.82 -13.64 -13.58
N ARG A 73 27.65 -14.33 -12.45
CA ARG A 73 27.09 -13.76 -11.23
C ARG A 73 27.52 -14.54 -9.99
N VAL A 74 27.51 -13.86 -8.84
CA VAL A 74 27.69 -14.50 -7.53
C VAL A 74 26.44 -14.32 -6.69
N VAL A 75 25.86 -15.43 -6.23
CA VAL A 75 24.65 -15.45 -5.39
C VAL A 75 25.01 -15.93 -4.01
N PHE A 76 24.86 -15.10 -3.00
CA PHE A 76 25.11 -15.49 -1.63
C PHE A 76 23.82 -15.97 -0.94
N SER A 77 23.93 -16.94 -0.03
CA SER A 77 22.76 -17.53 0.61
C SER A 77 21.98 -16.55 1.50
N THR A 78 22.63 -15.52 2.05
CA THR A 78 21.95 -14.50 2.87
C THR A 78 21.08 -13.57 2.05
N ASP A 79 21.41 -13.37 0.77
CA ASP A 79 20.71 -12.41 -0.08
C ASP A 79 19.30 -12.95 -0.45
N ASN A 80 19.12 -14.27 -0.41
CA ASN A 80 17.81 -14.93 -0.56
C ASN A 80 16.89 -14.78 0.67
N VAL A 81 17.41 -14.39 1.85
CA VAL A 81 16.58 -14.19 3.05
C VAL A 81 15.83 -12.86 2.97
N GLN A 82 16.35 -11.88 2.23
CA GLN A 82 15.68 -10.59 2.05
C GLN A 82 14.44 -10.70 1.13
N GLU A 83 14.35 -11.71 0.26
CA GLU A 83 13.21 -11.94 -0.64
C GLU A 83 12.14 -12.90 -0.10
N LEU A 84 12.32 -13.49 1.09
CA LEU A 84 11.39 -14.47 1.67
C LEU A 84 10.91 -14.12 3.09
N GLY A 85 11.02 -12.85 3.49
CA GLY A 85 10.59 -12.34 4.79
C GLY A 85 9.21 -11.68 4.78
N HIS A 86 8.16 -12.37 4.34
CA HIS A 86 6.77 -12.00 4.66
C HIS A 86 5.80 -13.18 4.67
N ASP A 87 6.20 -14.33 5.23
CA ASP A 87 5.26 -15.41 5.51
C ASP A 87 5.64 -16.19 6.78
N SER A 88 5.29 -15.64 7.94
CA SER A 88 4.93 -16.41 9.13
C SER A 88 4.05 -15.53 10.02
N GLY A 89 2.76 -15.89 10.06
CA GLY A 89 1.67 -15.05 10.55
C GLY A 89 1.55 -14.93 12.06
N ASP A 90 0.99 -13.78 12.45
CA ASP A 90 0.00 -13.64 13.51
C ASP A 90 -0.93 -12.47 13.14
N ASP A 91 -2.21 -12.63 13.44
CA ASP A 91 -3.39 -11.92 12.93
C ASP A 91 -3.43 -10.39 13.17
N ASP A 92 -3.87 -9.62 12.18
CA ASP A 92 -5.10 -8.82 12.33
C ASP A 92 -5.69 -8.44 10.95
N GLU A 93 -7.01 -8.62 10.84
CA GLU A 93 -7.82 -8.49 9.64
C GLU A 93 -8.07 -7.02 9.27
N THR A 94 -7.76 -6.61 8.03
CA THR A 94 -8.50 -5.52 7.36
C THR A 94 -8.60 -5.80 5.88
N GLU A 95 -9.81 -6.14 5.43
CA GLU A 95 -10.18 -6.24 4.02
C GLU A 95 -10.25 -4.83 3.40
N GLU A 96 -9.32 -4.51 2.50
CA GLU A 96 -9.51 -3.45 1.50
C GLU A 96 -9.44 -4.07 0.09
N GLU A 97 -10.60 -4.11 -0.57
CA GLU A 97 -10.74 -4.39 -1.99
C GLU A 97 -10.17 -3.21 -2.80
N ASP A 98 -8.94 -3.36 -3.32
CA ASP A 98 -8.42 -2.49 -4.38
C ASP A 98 -8.56 -3.19 -5.75
N GLY A 99 -9.61 -2.81 -6.46
CA GLY A 99 -9.81 -3.14 -7.87
C GLY A 99 -8.77 -2.46 -8.75
N LYS A 100 -7.84 -3.25 -9.28
CA LYS A 100 -7.06 -2.89 -10.48
C LYS A 100 -7.92 -3.14 -11.71
N GLU A 101 -8.38 -2.08 -12.36
CA GLU A 101 -8.73 -2.14 -13.78
C GLU A 101 -7.60 -1.52 -14.61
N ASN A 102 -7.11 -2.34 -15.54
CA ASN A 102 -6.22 -1.99 -16.61
C ASN A 102 -6.91 -0.99 -17.53
N GLY A 103 -6.36 0.22 -17.65
CA GLY A 103 -6.72 1.14 -18.73
C GLY A 103 -5.99 0.73 -20.00
N GLU A 104 -6.72 0.16 -20.95
CA GLU A 104 -6.27 -0.05 -22.32
C GLU A 104 -6.15 1.31 -23.03
N ASP A 105 -5.02 1.51 -23.69
CA ASP A 105 -4.78 2.62 -24.60
C ASP A 105 -5.72 2.53 -25.81
N MET A 106 -6.51 3.58 -26.06
CA MET A 106 -7.15 3.78 -27.35
C MET A 106 -6.77 5.14 -27.94
N GLU A 107 -5.91 5.08 -28.95
CA GLU A 107 -5.53 6.19 -29.81
C GLU A 107 -6.74 6.70 -30.60
N VAL A 108 -7.00 8.02 -30.55
CA VAL A 108 -7.72 8.72 -31.62
C VAL A 108 -7.01 10.04 -31.92
N GLU A 109 -6.44 10.08 -33.12
CA GLU A 109 -5.88 11.26 -33.77
C GLU A 109 -6.95 12.33 -34.06
N GLY A 110 -6.58 13.61 -33.97
CA GLY A 110 -7.29 14.67 -34.70
C GLY A 110 -7.36 16.06 -34.06
N GLU A 111 -6.34 16.88 -34.37
CA GLU A 111 -6.46 18.34 -34.64
C GLU A 111 -6.81 19.36 -33.52
N LYS A 112 -5.78 20.04 -32.98
CA LYS A 112 -5.31 21.38 -33.40
C LYS A 112 -4.34 21.98 -32.38
N GLN A 113 -3.07 22.01 -32.76
CA GLN A 113 -1.98 22.62 -31.99
C GLN A 113 -2.15 24.14 -31.89
N ARG A 114 -2.71 24.61 -30.77
CA ARG A 114 -2.45 25.96 -30.30
C ARG A 114 -1.05 25.99 -29.68
N LYS A 115 -0.15 26.78 -30.28
CA LYS A 115 1.22 27.02 -29.81
C LYS A 115 1.23 27.25 -28.30
N ARG A 116 1.64 26.22 -27.55
CA ARG A 116 1.86 26.31 -26.10
C ARG A 116 3.03 27.25 -25.88
N ARG A 117 2.77 28.40 -25.26
CA ARG A 117 3.81 29.20 -24.62
C ARG A 117 4.58 28.24 -23.70
N LYS A 118 5.89 28.14 -23.90
CA LYS A 118 6.82 27.38 -23.06
C LYS A 118 6.82 28.03 -21.68
N VAL A 119 5.89 27.62 -20.82
CA VAL A 119 5.94 27.94 -19.39
C VAL A 119 7.23 27.30 -18.88
N SER A 120 8.06 28.12 -18.24
CA SER A 120 9.28 27.69 -17.57
C SER A 120 8.99 26.42 -16.79
N LYS A 121 9.77 25.37 -17.04
CA LYS A 121 9.68 24.12 -16.29
C LYS A 121 9.95 24.51 -14.84
N GLU A 122 8.91 24.57 -14.03
CA GLU A 122 9.04 24.77 -12.59
C GLU A 122 9.88 23.59 -12.10
N ASP A 123 11.11 23.88 -11.69
CA ASP A 123 12.03 22.84 -11.24
C ASP A 123 11.43 22.23 -9.98
N ILE A 124 10.99 20.97 -10.09
CA ILE A 124 10.48 20.21 -8.97
C ILE A 124 11.60 20.15 -7.93
N PRO A 125 11.38 20.62 -6.70
CA PRO A 125 12.39 20.56 -5.66
C PRO A 125 12.83 19.10 -5.48
N LYS A 126 14.13 18.88 -5.27
CA LYS A 126 14.72 17.56 -5.07
C LYS A 126 15.33 17.52 -3.68
N VAL A 127 15.10 16.42 -2.97
CA VAL A 127 15.68 16.20 -1.65
C VAL A 127 17.20 16.11 -1.78
N ALA A 128 17.93 16.90 -1.01
CA ALA A 128 19.37 16.80 -0.89
C ALA A 128 19.70 15.52 -0.10
N PRO A 129 20.37 14.52 -0.69
CA PRO A 129 20.63 13.26 0.00
C PRO A 129 21.67 13.45 1.11
N LEU A 130 21.54 12.66 2.18
CA LEU A 130 22.56 12.59 3.22
C LEU A 130 23.89 12.05 2.64
N PRO A 131 25.04 12.46 3.20
CA PRO A 131 26.34 11.96 2.77
C PRO A 131 26.41 10.44 3.03
N PHE A 132 26.51 9.68 1.95
CA PHE A 132 26.65 8.23 2.00
C PHE A 132 28.08 7.83 1.64
N VAL A 133 28.74 7.12 2.55
CA VAL A 133 30.02 6.47 2.27
C VAL A 133 29.74 5.00 1.95
N PRO A 134 30.00 4.53 0.72
CA PRO A 134 29.81 3.12 0.40
C PRO A 134 30.81 2.28 1.21
N LEU A 135 30.30 1.55 2.19
CA LEU A 135 31.07 0.61 3.00
C LEU A 135 30.86 -0.80 2.50
N ARG A 136 31.89 -1.63 2.67
CA ARG A 136 31.83 -3.06 2.37
C ARG A 136 30.73 -3.74 3.20
N THR A 137 29.86 -4.51 2.56
CA THR A 137 28.85 -5.29 3.26
C THR A 137 29.50 -6.49 3.93
N LEU A 138 29.45 -6.55 5.26
CA LEU A 138 29.92 -7.71 6.03
C LEU A 138 28.78 -8.72 6.20
N ARG A 139 29.07 -9.99 5.95
CA ARG A 139 28.15 -11.13 6.02
C ARG A 139 28.39 -11.94 7.30
N MET A 140 27.49 -12.88 7.60
CA MET A 140 27.66 -13.80 8.70
C MET A 140 28.84 -14.76 8.47
N THR A 141 29.51 -15.16 9.55
CA THR A 141 30.58 -16.16 9.51
C THR A 141 30.04 -17.51 9.05
N GLY A 142 30.83 -18.25 8.26
CA GLY A 142 30.43 -19.58 7.80
C GLY A 142 29.41 -19.57 6.66
N GLY A 143 29.16 -18.40 6.03
CA GLY A 143 28.20 -18.24 4.94
C GLY A 143 28.50 -19.12 3.73
N SER A 144 27.50 -19.29 2.88
CA SER A 144 27.61 -20.02 1.62
C SER A 144 27.33 -19.12 0.42
N ALA A 145 27.95 -19.45 -0.71
CA ALA A 145 27.79 -18.71 -1.96
C ALA A 145 27.74 -19.68 -3.15
N HIS A 146 27.04 -19.26 -4.20
CA HIS A 146 26.99 -19.92 -5.49
C HIS A 146 27.65 -19.02 -6.51
N ILE A 147 28.67 -19.53 -7.19
CA ILE A 147 29.33 -18.83 -8.28
C ILE A 147 28.85 -19.43 -9.58
N VAL A 148 28.19 -18.63 -10.41
CA VAL A 148 27.73 -19.04 -11.73
C VAL A 148 28.76 -18.58 -12.75
N PHE A 149 29.35 -19.52 -13.48
CA PHE A 149 30.30 -19.23 -14.55
C PHE A 149 29.58 -19.01 -15.88
N LEU A 150 30.20 -18.23 -16.77
CA LEU A 150 29.68 -17.97 -18.12
C LEU A 150 29.72 -19.23 -19.01
N ASP A 151 30.72 -20.10 -18.82
CA ASP A 151 30.86 -21.34 -19.59
C ASP A 151 31.01 -22.56 -18.67
N SER A 152 30.57 -23.73 -19.12
CA SER A 152 30.82 -25.01 -18.42
C SER A 152 32.32 -25.32 -18.33
N SER A 153 33.08 -24.96 -19.37
CA SER A 153 34.54 -25.16 -19.38
C SER A 153 35.26 -24.37 -18.29
N SER A 154 34.75 -23.18 -17.92
CA SER A 154 35.30 -22.39 -16.81
C SER A 154 35.01 -23.00 -15.45
N HIS A 155 33.83 -23.62 -15.29
CA HIS A 155 33.51 -24.40 -14.09
C HIS A 155 34.47 -25.59 -13.93
N ASP A 156 34.72 -26.36 -14.99
CA ASP A 156 35.62 -27.52 -14.92
C ASP A 156 37.07 -27.11 -14.61
N ARG A 157 37.54 -25.99 -15.18
CA ARG A 157 38.84 -25.40 -14.82
C ARG A 157 38.87 -24.94 -13.37
N ALA A 158 37.78 -24.37 -12.86
CA ALA A 158 37.68 -23.98 -11.46
C ALA A 158 37.84 -25.20 -10.55
N VAL A 159 37.05 -26.25 -10.76
CA VAL A 159 37.09 -27.51 -10.00
C VAL A 159 38.49 -28.13 -9.98
N ASN A 160 39.17 -28.16 -11.14
CA ASN A 160 40.51 -28.71 -11.26
C ASN A 160 41.61 -27.86 -10.61
N THR A 161 41.32 -26.60 -10.24
CA THR A 161 42.31 -25.66 -9.67
C THR A 161 42.00 -25.22 -8.24
N LEU A 162 41.02 -25.86 -7.58
CA LEU A 162 40.57 -25.54 -6.21
C LEU A 162 41.64 -25.80 -5.14
N SER A 163 42.44 -26.85 -5.29
CA SER A 163 43.44 -27.25 -4.29
C SER A 163 44.68 -26.34 -4.23
N LYS A 164 44.82 -25.40 -5.16
CA LYS A 164 45.95 -24.46 -5.21
C LYS A 164 45.69 -23.32 -4.22
N SER A 165 46.68 -23.03 -3.37
CA SER A 165 46.60 -21.89 -2.47
C SER A 165 46.60 -20.57 -3.23
N ARG A 166 45.75 -19.64 -2.81
CA ARG A 166 45.57 -18.32 -3.43
C ARG A 166 45.57 -17.22 -2.38
N PRO A 167 46.18 -16.06 -2.66
CA PRO A 167 46.00 -14.89 -1.82
C PRO A 167 44.56 -14.40 -1.89
N TRP A 168 44.00 -13.99 -0.74
CA TRP A 168 42.74 -13.26 -0.72
C TRP A 168 42.93 -11.90 -1.39
N PRO A 169 42.00 -11.44 -2.24
CA PRO A 169 42.13 -10.14 -2.86
C PRO A 169 42.14 -9.02 -1.82
N THR A 170 43.13 -8.13 -1.90
CA THR A 170 43.21 -6.95 -1.04
C THR A 170 42.54 -5.79 -1.77
N THR A 171 41.51 -5.21 -1.16
CA THR A 171 40.84 -4.01 -1.66
C THR A 171 41.21 -2.81 -0.77
N GLU A 172 41.21 -1.60 -1.33
CA GLU A 172 41.50 -0.35 -0.59
C GLU A 172 40.39 0.06 0.40
N GLU A 173 39.26 -0.64 0.38
CA GLU A 173 38.14 -0.43 1.30
C GLU A 173 38.54 -0.74 2.76
N PRO A 174 38.01 0.01 3.74
CA PRO A 174 38.30 -0.24 5.15
C PRO A 174 37.73 -1.60 5.58
N ILE A 175 38.56 -2.41 6.25
CA ILE A 175 38.21 -3.75 6.77
C ILE A 175 38.46 -3.77 8.29
N GLY A 176 37.74 -4.64 9.02
CA GLY A 176 37.95 -4.85 10.46
C GLY A 176 37.62 -3.60 11.28
N VAL A 177 38.54 -3.15 12.13
CA VAL A 177 38.31 -1.97 13.00
C VAL A 177 38.09 -0.70 12.19
N ALA A 178 38.84 -0.52 11.09
CA ALA A 178 38.69 0.65 10.23
C ALA A 178 37.29 0.71 9.59
N HIS A 179 36.72 -0.45 9.23
CA HIS A 179 35.35 -0.54 8.73
C HIS A 179 34.34 -0.04 9.76
N HIS A 180 34.44 -0.54 10.99
CA HIS A 180 33.53 -0.16 12.06
C HIS A 180 33.63 1.32 12.45
N LEU A 181 34.83 1.91 12.38
CA LEU A 181 35.01 3.36 12.57
C LEU A 181 34.34 4.15 11.44
N ALA A 182 34.57 3.76 10.18
CA ALA A 182 33.92 4.42 9.05
C ALA A 182 32.39 4.29 9.09
N LEU A 183 31.87 3.14 9.54
CA LEU A 183 30.45 2.93 9.79
C LEU A 183 29.95 3.86 10.89
N TYR A 184 30.66 3.92 12.02
CA TYR A 184 30.33 4.79 13.13
C TYR A 184 30.21 6.26 12.72
N ASP A 185 31.13 6.73 11.88
CA ASP A 185 31.14 8.08 11.33
C ASP A 185 30.01 8.30 10.31
N SER A 186 29.74 7.32 9.44
CA SER A 186 28.64 7.39 8.46
C SER A 186 27.25 7.48 9.10
N LEU A 187 27.07 6.87 10.28
CA LEU A 187 25.83 6.95 11.04
C LEU A 187 25.65 8.30 11.76
N ARG A 188 26.67 9.17 11.75
CA ARG A 188 26.67 10.48 12.41
C ARG A 188 27.06 11.58 11.42
N PRO A 189 26.24 11.81 10.39
CA PRO A 189 26.47 12.92 9.47
C PRO A 189 26.47 14.26 10.24
N PRO A 190 27.17 15.29 9.71
CA PRO A 190 27.18 16.61 10.32
C PRO A 190 25.78 17.22 10.35
N LEU A 191 25.51 18.05 11.35
CA LEU A 191 24.19 18.68 11.55
C LEU A 191 23.74 19.47 10.32
N ASP A 192 24.66 20.18 9.67
CA ASP A 192 24.39 20.99 8.48
C ASP A 192 23.78 20.15 7.35
N ALA A 193 24.35 18.97 7.07
CA ALA A 193 23.84 18.06 6.03
C ALA A 193 22.48 17.46 6.40
N VAL A 194 22.24 17.20 7.70
CA VAL A 194 20.94 16.71 8.20
C VAL A 194 19.88 17.80 8.05
N GLN A 195 20.25 19.04 8.37
CA GLN A 195 19.36 20.19 8.23
C GLN A 195 18.99 20.43 6.76
N GLU A 196 19.97 20.45 5.84
CA GLU A 196 19.72 20.60 4.40
C GLU A 196 18.80 19.49 3.86
N HIS A 197 19.02 18.23 4.27
CA HIS A 197 18.13 17.13 3.89
C HIS A 197 16.71 17.34 4.42
N ALA A 198 16.55 17.76 5.69
CA ALA A 198 15.23 17.99 6.29
C ALA A 198 14.49 19.15 5.63
N ASP A 199 15.17 20.28 5.41
CA ASP A 199 14.60 21.47 4.79
C ASP A 199 14.16 21.17 3.35
N THR A 200 15.03 20.54 2.55
CA THR A 200 14.67 20.14 1.18
C THR A 200 13.55 19.10 1.14
N TYR A 201 13.49 18.18 2.11
CA TYR A 201 12.37 17.23 2.23
C TYR A 201 11.03 17.93 2.48
N ILE A 202 11.02 18.95 3.36
CA ILE A 202 9.82 19.75 3.62
C ILE A 202 9.42 20.53 2.36
N GLU A 203 10.39 21.11 1.63
CA GLU A 203 10.10 21.81 0.37
C GLU A 203 9.45 20.91 -0.68
N VAL A 204 9.94 19.67 -0.84
CA VAL A 204 9.31 18.67 -1.73
C VAL A 204 7.89 18.37 -1.28
N TYR A 205 7.69 18.13 0.01
CA TYR A 205 6.37 17.86 0.57
C TYR A 205 5.39 19.02 0.37
N GLU A 206 5.82 20.26 0.62
CA GLU A 206 5.01 21.47 0.42
C GLU A 206 4.65 21.68 -1.05
N TYR A 207 5.60 21.43 -1.96
CA TYR A 207 5.37 21.48 -3.40
C TYR A 207 4.33 20.43 -3.84
N GLU A 208 4.43 19.20 -3.36
CA GLU A 208 3.44 18.15 -3.64
C GLU A 208 2.07 18.48 -3.06
N LEU A 209 2.01 19.01 -1.84
CA LEU A 209 0.79 19.47 -1.19
C LEU A 209 0.13 20.59 -2.00
N ALA A 210 0.92 21.58 -2.46
CA ALA A 210 0.44 22.69 -3.27
C ALA A 210 -0.08 22.20 -4.64
N LYS A 211 0.64 21.28 -5.29
CA LYS A 211 0.22 20.64 -6.54
C LYS A 211 -1.10 19.88 -6.38
N ASN A 212 -1.28 19.13 -5.29
CA ASN A 212 -2.51 18.41 -4.99
C ASN A 212 -3.68 19.37 -4.68
N LYS A 213 -3.42 20.46 -3.96
CA LYS A 213 -4.40 21.55 -3.76
C LYS A 213 -4.78 22.22 -5.09
N GLN A 214 -3.84 22.48 -5.99
CA GLN A 214 -4.15 23.05 -7.30
C GLN A 214 -4.98 22.09 -8.15
N LYS A 215 -4.60 20.80 -8.22
CA LYS A 215 -5.37 19.76 -8.93
C LYS A 215 -6.81 19.64 -8.42
N SER A 216 -7.03 19.79 -7.11
CA SER A 216 -8.36 19.77 -6.52
C SER A 216 -9.13 21.09 -6.70
N GLN A 217 -8.45 22.25 -6.70
CA GLN A 217 -9.07 23.54 -6.97
C GLN A 217 -9.49 23.70 -8.44
N TYR A 218 -8.73 23.14 -9.39
CA TYR A 218 -9.02 23.24 -10.83
C TYR A 218 -10.24 22.41 -11.29
N LYS A 219 -10.82 21.59 -10.41
CA LYS A 219 -12.10 20.90 -10.66
C LYS A 219 -13.33 21.69 -10.18
N LYS A 220 -13.15 22.90 -9.66
CA LYS A 220 -14.26 23.86 -9.47
C LYS A 220 -14.49 24.62 -10.77
N GLY A 221 -14.96 23.94 -11.82
CA GLY A 221 -15.32 24.65 -13.05
C GLY A 221 -15.92 23.78 -14.13
N GLU A 222 -15.35 22.60 -14.28
CA GLU A 222 -15.58 21.78 -15.47
C GLU A 222 -16.29 20.51 -15.04
N ALA A 223 -17.46 20.27 -15.62
CA ALA A 223 -18.16 19.02 -15.44
C ALA A 223 -17.29 17.92 -16.06
N ILE A 224 -16.80 17.01 -15.24
CA ILE A 224 -16.16 15.79 -15.72
C ILE A 224 -17.30 14.95 -16.29
N VAL A 225 -17.32 14.83 -17.63
CA VAL A 225 -18.30 14.04 -18.38
C VAL A 225 -17.65 12.71 -18.71
N ASP A 226 -18.26 11.61 -18.28
CA ASP A 226 -17.80 10.26 -18.58
C ASP A 226 -18.06 9.91 -20.06
N GLU A 227 -17.49 8.82 -20.57
CA GLU A 227 -17.60 8.38 -21.98
C GLU A 227 -19.05 8.17 -22.44
N ASP A 228 -19.97 7.84 -21.51
CA ASP A 228 -21.41 7.70 -21.73
C ASP A 228 -22.21 9.03 -21.61
N GLY A 229 -21.53 10.17 -21.45
CA GLY A 229 -22.18 11.49 -21.42
C GLY A 229 -22.80 11.89 -20.07
N PHE A 230 -22.56 11.13 -19.00
CA PHE A 230 -23.00 11.47 -17.64
C PHE A 230 -22.00 12.37 -16.93
N THR A 231 -22.48 13.42 -16.24
CA THR A 231 -21.64 14.36 -15.47
C THR A 231 -21.46 13.91 -14.02
N LEU A 232 -20.22 13.74 -13.55
CA LEU A 232 -19.93 13.39 -12.15
C LEU A 232 -20.27 14.56 -11.19
N VAL A 233 -21.22 14.34 -10.27
CA VAL A 233 -21.64 15.35 -9.28
C VAL A 233 -20.59 15.49 -8.18
N THR A 234 -19.70 16.47 -8.33
CA THR A 234 -18.73 16.84 -7.28
C THR A 234 -19.29 17.92 -6.36
N ARG A 235 -18.97 17.83 -5.06
CA ARG A 235 -19.40 18.82 -4.06
C ARG A 235 -18.70 20.16 -4.32
N GLY A 236 -19.45 21.16 -4.79
CA GLY A 236 -18.97 22.54 -4.89
C GLY A 236 -18.50 23.08 -3.53
N GLY A 237 -17.64 24.10 -3.56
CA GLY A 237 -16.91 24.64 -2.39
C GLY A 237 -17.79 25.14 -1.22
N ALA A 238 -17.23 26.02 -0.36
CA ALA A 238 -17.77 26.39 0.95
C ALA A 238 -19.27 26.80 1.03
N TYR A 239 -19.94 27.06 -0.10
CA TYR A 239 -21.36 27.40 -0.17
C TYR A 239 -22.28 26.32 -0.77
N GLY A 240 -21.77 25.10 -1.03
CA GLY A 240 -22.57 23.96 -1.48
C GLY A 240 -23.25 24.13 -2.86
N GLN A 241 -22.85 25.14 -3.63
CA GLN A 241 -23.33 25.35 -4.99
C GLN A 241 -22.40 24.65 -5.98
N THR A 242 -22.96 23.76 -6.81
CA THR A 242 -22.30 23.21 -8.00
C THR A 242 -22.20 24.30 -9.09
N LEU A 243 -21.35 24.08 -10.08
CA LEU A 243 -21.30 24.94 -11.26
C LEU A 243 -22.62 24.93 -12.02
N GLY A 244 -23.10 26.11 -12.38
CA GLY A 244 -24.43 26.29 -12.94
C GLY A 244 -25.49 26.48 -11.86
N GLY A 245 -25.39 27.60 -11.14
CA GLY A 245 -26.52 28.29 -10.51
C GLY A 245 -27.56 27.45 -9.74
N GLY A 246 -27.47 27.50 -8.41
CA GLY A 246 -28.71 27.65 -7.62
C GLY A 246 -29.29 26.41 -6.94
N VAL A 247 -28.58 25.29 -6.84
CA VAL A 247 -29.02 24.20 -5.96
C VAL A 247 -27.95 23.92 -4.92
N GLY A 248 -28.17 24.45 -3.71
CA GLY A 248 -27.35 24.16 -2.55
C GLY A 248 -27.55 22.71 -2.13
N VAL A 249 -26.52 21.88 -2.28
CA VAL A 249 -26.53 20.52 -1.74
C VAL A 249 -26.29 20.65 -0.24
N ALA A 250 -27.38 20.84 0.52
CA ALA A 250 -27.34 20.71 1.96
C ALA A 250 -26.71 19.36 2.29
N SER A 251 -25.71 19.33 3.16
CA SER A 251 -25.10 18.11 3.69
C SER A 251 -26.12 17.34 4.52
N LYS A 252 -27.09 16.74 3.85
CA LYS A 252 -28.03 15.84 4.44
C LYS A 252 -27.29 14.51 4.47
N LYS A 253 -26.77 14.16 5.65
CA LYS A 253 -26.34 12.80 5.95
C LYS A 253 -27.40 11.88 5.34
N PHE A 254 -26.98 11.01 4.43
CA PHE A 254 -27.86 10.05 3.78
C PHE A 254 -28.52 9.23 4.88
N GLN A 255 -29.77 9.56 5.19
CA GLN A 255 -30.65 8.72 5.97
C GLN A 255 -31.47 7.97 4.94
N GLN A 256 -31.34 6.65 4.99
CA GLN A 256 -32.05 5.66 4.19
C GLN A 256 -33.56 5.71 4.49
N THR A 257 -34.24 6.81 4.15
CA THR A 257 -35.70 6.93 4.07
C THR A 257 -36.10 8.36 3.70
N GLY A 258 -36.65 8.52 2.51
CA GLY A 258 -37.12 9.81 2.01
C GLY A 258 -38.19 10.44 2.91
N GLN A 259 -37.87 11.59 3.50
CA GLN A 259 -38.82 12.67 3.81
C GLN A 259 -38.10 13.94 4.25
N THR A 260 -38.16 14.98 3.43
CA THR A 260 -37.95 16.38 3.82
C THR A 260 -39.14 16.83 4.67
N ARG A 261 -38.90 17.30 5.90
CA ARG A 261 -39.83 18.17 6.61
C ARG A 261 -39.27 19.58 6.50
N THR A 262 -39.98 20.44 5.77
CA THR A 262 -39.96 21.87 5.97
C THR A 262 -40.24 22.20 7.43
N ARG A 263 -39.58 23.27 7.89
CA ARG A 263 -39.70 23.89 9.21
C ARG A 263 -41.17 24.13 9.56
N ASN A 264 -41.50 23.82 10.81
CA ASN A 264 -42.60 24.39 11.61
C ASN A 264 -44.03 24.34 11.05
N ASN A 265 -44.47 23.22 10.49
CA ASN A 265 -45.89 22.86 10.56
C ASN A 265 -46.03 21.50 11.26
N LYS A 266 -46.87 21.47 12.30
CA LYS A 266 -47.29 20.24 12.99
C LYS A 266 -47.78 19.28 11.90
N LYS A 267 -47.05 18.21 11.65
CA LYS A 267 -47.35 17.28 10.55
C LYS A 267 -48.76 16.75 10.76
N GLU A 268 -49.66 17.11 9.86
CA GLU A 268 -51.01 16.57 9.84
C GLU A 268 -50.89 15.04 9.82
N LYS A 269 -51.65 14.37 10.70
CA LYS A 269 -51.66 12.91 10.73
C LYS A 269 -52.12 12.44 9.35
N LYS A 270 -51.32 11.59 8.68
CA LYS A 270 -51.60 11.07 7.33
C LYS A 270 -52.83 10.14 7.27
N GLU A 271 -53.59 10.04 8.35
CA GLU A 271 -54.82 9.27 8.44
C GLU A 271 -55.98 10.19 8.09
N LYS A 272 -56.61 9.98 6.93
CA LYS A 272 -57.83 10.71 6.55
C LYS A 272 -59.00 10.15 7.37
N GLU A 273 -59.55 10.95 8.28
CA GLU A 273 -60.79 10.60 8.98
C GLU A 273 -61.97 10.47 8.00
N GLY A 274 -62.72 9.38 8.08
CA GLY A 274 -63.88 9.09 7.24
C GLY A 274 -63.58 8.34 5.93
N PHE A 275 -62.34 7.92 5.69
CA PHE A 275 -61.98 7.20 4.45
C PHE A 275 -62.49 5.75 4.45
N TYR A 276 -62.42 5.06 5.58
CA TYR A 276 -62.81 3.65 5.67
C TYR A 276 -64.26 3.48 6.11
N ALA A 277 -64.94 2.46 5.56
CA ALA A 277 -66.34 2.15 5.87
C ALA A 277 -66.59 1.90 7.36
N PHE A 278 -65.63 1.30 8.08
CA PHE A 278 -65.75 1.06 9.52
C PHE A 278 -65.80 2.37 10.33
N GLN A 279 -65.08 3.41 9.91
CA GLN A 279 -65.10 4.72 10.58
C GLN A 279 -66.47 5.39 10.45
N LYS A 280 -67.15 5.21 9.31
CA LYS A 280 -68.52 5.69 9.09
C LYS A 280 -69.52 4.92 9.97
N ALA A 281 -69.41 3.60 10.04
CA ALA A 281 -70.27 2.76 10.86
C ALA A 281 -70.11 3.05 12.37
N GLU A 282 -68.87 3.26 12.83
CA GLU A 282 -68.57 3.58 14.22
C GLU A 282 -69.09 4.98 14.61
N LYS A 283 -68.96 5.96 13.71
CA LYS A 283 -69.54 7.30 13.90
C LYS A 283 -71.06 7.26 14.03
N GLN A 284 -71.76 6.53 13.15
CA GLN A 284 -73.21 6.36 13.23
C GLN A 284 -73.64 5.65 14.52
N ARG A 285 -72.92 4.61 14.94
CA ARG A 285 -73.19 3.90 16.19
C ARG A 285 -73.06 4.83 17.40
N LYS A 286 -72.04 5.68 17.41
CA LYS A 286 -71.82 6.67 18.48
C LYS A 286 -72.93 7.72 18.50
N GLU A 287 -73.34 8.23 17.34
CA GLU A 287 -74.46 9.18 17.23
C GLU A 287 -75.78 8.58 17.75
N ILE A 288 -76.08 7.32 17.45
CA ILE A 288 -77.26 6.62 17.97
C ILE A 288 -77.18 6.48 19.51
N LEU A 289 -76.01 6.17 20.05
CA LEU A 289 -75.80 6.02 21.50
C LEU A 289 -75.99 7.37 22.22
N ASP A 290 -75.45 8.45 21.66
CA ASP A 290 -75.60 9.80 22.21
C ASP A 290 -77.06 10.28 22.16
N LEU A 291 -77.81 9.95 21.10
CA LEU A 291 -79.25 10.24 21.02
C LEU A 291 -80.05 9.49 22.09
N LYS A 292 -79.75 8.20 22.33
CA LYS A 292 -80.39 7.43 23.41
C LYS A 292 -80.11 8.04 24.77
N ARG A 293 -78.86 8.42 25.04
CA ARG A 293 -78.47 9.09 26.29
C ARG A 293 -79.22 10.41 26.48
N LYS A 294 -79.26 11.27 25.45
CA LYS A 294 -80.01 12.53 25.52
C LYS A 294 -81.50 12.31 25.74
N TRP A 295 -82.08 11.27 25.13
CA TRP A 295 -83.48 10.93 25.32
C TRP A 295 -83.78 10.46 26.75
N GLU A 296 -82.90 9.66 27.36
CA GLU A 296 -83.01 9.28 28.77
C GLU A 296 -82.90 10.50 29.70
N GLU A 297 -81.95 11.39 29.43
CA GLU A 297 -81.79 12.65 30.18
C GLU A 297 -83.05 13.53 30.09
N ASP A 298 -83.65 13.66 28.90
CA ASP A 298 -84.86 14.46 28.71
C ASP A 298 -86.11 13.77 29.26
N LYS A 299 -86.21 12.44 29.17
CA LYS A 299 -87.27 11.68 29.84
C LYS A 299 -87.22 11.89 31.35
N ALA A 300 -86.03 11.83 31.96
CA ALA A 300 -85.85 12.10 33.38
C ALA A 300 -86.22 13.56 33.75
N LYS A 301 -85.92 14.54 32.90
CA LYS A 301 -86.36 15.93 33.10
C LYS A 301 -87.88 16.08 33.02
N VAL A 302 -88.52 15.44 32.04
CA VAL A 302 -89.98 15.48 31.88
C VAL A 302 -90.68 14.80 33.05
N GLU A 303 -90.14 13.69 33.56
CA GLU A 303 -90.66 13.02 34.75
C GLU A 303 -90.57 13.93 35.98
N LYS A 304 -89.44 14.63 36.18
CA LYS A 304 -89.30 15.66 37.24
C LYS A 304 -90.33 16.78 37.07
N LEU A 305 -90.54 17.28 35.86
CA LEU A 305 -91.53 18.32 35.58
C LEU A 305 -92.97 17.85 35.82
N LYS A 306 -93.31 16.62 35.42
CA LYS A 306 -94.63 16.02 35.69
C LYS A 306 -94.86 15.81 37.18
N ALA A 307 -93.86 15.34 37.93
CA ALA A 307 -93.95 15.21 39.39
C ALA A 307 -94.17 16.57 40.09
N SER A 308 -93.59 17.65 39.56
CA SER A 308 -93.80 19.00 40.09
C SER A 308 -95.15 19.63 39.72
N ARG A 309 -95.81 19.18 38.65
CA ARG A 309 -97.13 19.68 38.24
C ARG A 309 -98.25 18.88 38.91
N ARG A 310 -98.60 19.27 40.14
CA ARG A 310 -99.91 18.90 40.74
C ARG A 310 -100.99 19.81 40.15
N PHE A 311 -101.78 19.26 39.24
CA PHE A 311 -102.94 19.92 38.64
C PHE A 311 -104.05 20.04 39.69
N LYS A 312 -104.51 21.27 39.96
CA LYS A 312 -105.66 21.56 40.84
C LYS A 312 -106.75 22.20 39.98
N PRO A 313 -107.82 21.47 39.60
CA PRO A 313 -108.90 21.99 38.80
C PRO A 313 -110.13 22.29 39.66
N TYR A 314 -110.16 23.49 40.24
CA TYR A 314 -111.37 24.22 40.62
C TYR A 314 -111.02 25.72 40.62
#